data_AF-A0A514WHH3-F1
#
_entry.id   AF-A0A514WHH3-F1
#
_cell.length_a   1.000
_cell.length_b   1.000
_cell.length_c   1.000
_cell.angle_alpha   90.00
_cell.angle_beta   90.00
_cell.angle_gamma   90.00
#
_symmetry.space_group_name_H-M   'P 1'
#
loop_
_entity.id
_entity.type
_entity.pdbx_description
1 polymer ?
#
loop_
_entity_poly.entity_id
_entity_poly.type
_entity_poly.pdbx_seq_one_letter_code
_entity_poly.pdbx_strand_id
1 'polypeptide(L)'
;MLQGKTLIIVLVALVIGFAGGFVLRPIIIPAQQSVADANAAPIAPTSTDARGTQYFLVHIDEARQVVTGCRNGSVRGSECTTAEEAIIKADAQERRKRFLGN
;
A
#
# COMPACT_ATOMS: atom_id res chain seq x y z
N MET A 1 -25.80 -6.85 40.66
CA MET A 1 -24.57 -7.63 40.37
C MET A 1 -24.62 -8.48 39.08
N LEU A 2 -25.77 -8.65 38.41
CA LEU A 2 -25.88 -9.52 37.23
C LEU A 2 -25.41 -8.84 35.92
N GLN A 3 -25.54 -7.52 35.84
CA GLN A 3 -25.35 -6.73 34.61
C GLN A 3 -23.89 -6.45 34.25
N GLY A 4 -23.00 -6.31 35.26
CA GLY A 4 -21.57 -6.18 35.02
C GLY A 4 -20.94 -7.48 34.53
N LYS A 5 -21.41 -8.62 35.06
CA LYS A 5 -20.93 -9.95 34.67
C LYS A 5 -21.31 -10.29 33.22
N THR A 6 -22.52 -9.94 32.79
CA THR A 6 -22.93 -10.11 31.38
C THR A 6 -22.12 -9.21 30.45
N LEU A 7 -21.88 -7.94 30.82
CA LEU A 7 -21.02 -7.03 30.04
C LEU A 7 -19.60 -7.56 29.87
N ILE A 8 -18.99 -8.08 30.94
CA ILE A 8 -17.64 -8.66 30.88
C ILE A 8 -17.62 -9.89 29.96
N ILE A 9 -18.61 -10.77 30.05
CA ILE A 9 -18.70 -11.96 29.18
C ILE A 9 -18.80 -11.55 27.71
N VAL A 10 -19.64 -10.55 27.39
CA VAL A 10 -19.79 -10.05 26.01
C VAL A 10 -18.49 -9.44 25.49
N LEU A 11 -17.79 -8.64 26.30
CA LEU A 11 -16.51 -8.05 25.89
C LEU A 11 -15.43 -9.11 25.66
N VAL A 12 -15.34 -10.11 26.54
CA VAL A 12 -14.37 -11.20 26.38
C VAL A 12 -14.67 -12.01 25.11
N ALA A 13 -15.95 -12.34 24.86
CA ALA A 13 -16.35 -13.04 23.65
C ALA A 13 -16.05 -12.23 22.37
N LEU A 14 -16.28 -10.91 22.41
CA LEU A 14 -15.97 -9.99 21.31
C LEU A 14 -14.47 -9.99 20.98
N VAL A 15 -13.61 -9.85 22.00
CA VAL A 15 -12.16 -9.79 21.81
C VAL A 15 -11.62 -11.11 21.24
N ILE A 16 -12.07 -12.25 21.78
CA ILE A 16 -11.65 -13.57 21.30
C ILE A 16 -12.13 -13.79 19.85
N GLY A 17 -13.38 -13.43 19.54
CA GLY A 17 -13.93 -13.54 18.19
C GLY A 17 -13.21 -12.64 17.18
N PHE A 18 -12.89 -11.39 17.57
CA PHE A 18 -12.18 -10.44 16.72
C PHE A 18 -10.73 -10.87 16.48
N ALA A 19 -10.00 -11.25 17.53
CA ALA A 19 -8.62 -11.72 17.41
C ALA A 19 -8.53 -13.03 16.61
N GLY A 20 -9.42 -13.99 16.90
CA GLY A 20 -9.52 -15.23 16.13
C GLY A 20 -9.86 -14.96 14.67
N GLY A 21 -10.85 -14.09 14.40
CA GLY A 21 -11.20 -13.68 13.05
C GLY A 21 -10.06 -12.98 12.32
N PHE A 22 -9.23 -12.17 12.99
CA PHE A 22 -8.07 -11.51 12.40
C PHE A 22 -6.92 -12.49 12.09
N VAL A 23 -6.67 -13.46 12.97
CA VAL A 23 -5.67 -14.52 12.74
C VAL A 23 -6.11 -15.50 11.65
N LEU A 24 -7.40 -15.85 11.62
CA LEU A 24 -7.97 -16.74 10.60
C LEU A 24 -8.41 -16.00 9.33
N ARG A 25 -8.31 -14.67 9.26
CA ARG A 25 -8.58 -13.96 8.00
C ARG A 25 -7.60 -14.51 6.98
N PRO A 26 -8.09 -15.14 5.90
CA PRO A 26 -7.26 -15.43 4.76
C PRO A 26 -6.65 -14.10 4.35
N ILE A 27 -5.34 -14.08 4.16
CA ILE A 27 -4.66 -12.98 3.50
C ILE A 27 -5.23 -12.94 2.07
N ILE A 28 -6.35 -12.24 1.88
CA ILE A 28 -6.86 -11.84 0.57
C ILE A 28 -6.07 -10.59 0.18
N ILE A 29 -4.74 -10.76 0.10
CA ILE A 29 -4.00 -10.02 -0.91
C ILE A 29 -4.42 -10.73 -2.19
N PRO A 30 -4.93 -10.04 -3.22
CA PRO A 30 -5.01 -10.68 -4.52
C PRO A 30 -3.58 -11.06 -4.88
N ALA A 31 -3.23 -12.34 -4.74
CA ALA A 31 -2.14 -12.88 -5.51
C ALA A 31 -2.49 -12.47 -6.95
N GLN A 32 -1.63 -11.68 -7.59
CA GLN A 32 -1.70 -11.53 -9.03
C GLN A 32 -1.92 -12.94 -9.57
N GLN A 33 -3.11 -13.17 -10.12
CA GLN A 33 -3.38 -14.36 -10.88
C GLN A 33 -2.46 -14.23 -12.09
N SER A 34 -1.24 -14.75 -11.96
CA SER A 34 -0.47 -15.20 -13.10
C SER A 34 -1.32 -16.29 -13.71
N VAL A 35 -2.18 -15.87 -14.63
CA VAL A 35 -2.75 -16.76 -15.63
C VAL A 35 -1.55 -17.41 -16.28
N ALA A 36 -1.28 -18.65 -15.89
CA ALA A 36 -0.36 -19.52 -16.59
C ALA A 36 -1.05 -19.91 -17.89
N ASP A 37 -1.11 -18.96 -18.83
CA ASP A 37 -1.32 -19.27 -20.23
C ASP A 37 -0.05 -19.97 -20.70
N ALA A 38 -0.15 -21.28 -20.89
CA ALA A 38 0.93 -22.15 -21.31
C ALA A 38 1.38 -21.92 -22.77
N ASN A 39 1.19 -20.72 -23.33
CA ASN A 39 1.62 -20.39 -24.68
C ASN A 39 1.72 -18.88 -24.90
N ALA A 40 2.80 -18.27 -24.41
CA ALA A 40 3.21 -16.95 -24.89
C ALA A 40 4.74 -16.82 -24.79
N ALA A 41 5.32 -16.30 -25.87
CA ALA A 41 6.74 -15.94 -26.05
C ALA A 41 7.34 -15.25 -24.81
N PRO A 42 8.68 -15.24 -24.63
CA PRO A 42 9.32 -14.64 -23.46
C PRO A 42 8.85 -13.19 -23.31
N ILE A 43 7.98 -12.99 -22.32
CA ILE A 43 7.51 -11.68 -21.94
C ILE A 43 8.73 -11.00 -21.35
N ALA A 44 9.28 -10.02 -22.08
CA ALA A 44 10.24 -9.09 -21.52
C ALA A 44 9.71 -8.63 -20.15
N PRO A 45 10.54 -8.49 -19.11
CA PRO A 45 10.07 -8.12 -17.78
C PRO A 45 9.36 -6.78 -17.88
N THR A 46 8.03 -6.79 -18.00
CA THR A 46 7.21 -5.66 -17.66
C THR A 46 7.44 -5.48 -16.18
N SER A 47 8.22 -4.45 -15.85
CA SER A 47 8.45 -3.93 -14.51
C SER A 47 7.11 -3.56 -13.88
N THR A 48 6.33 -4.57 -13.50
CA THR A 48 5.05 -4.47 -12.79
C THR A 48 5.21 -5.08 -11.41
N ASP A 49 6.44 -5.09 -10.88
CA ASP A 49 6.60 -5.01 -9.44
C ASP A 49 6.31 -3.54 -9.10
N ALA A 50 5.18 -3.30 -8.42
CA ALA A 50 4.71 -1.94 -8.13
C ALA A 50 5.84 -1.19 -7.42
N ARG A 51 6.44 -0.22 -8.13
CA ARG A 51 7.68 0.42 -7.67
C ARG A 51 7.44 1.03 -6.29
N GLY A 52 8.23 0.60 -5.31
CA GLY A 52 8.09 1.02 -3.92
C GLY A 52 8.42 2.51 -3.71
N THR A 53 8.05 3.05 -2.54
CA THR A 53 8.26 4.49 -2.24
C THR A 53 9.74 4.86 -2.34
N GLN A 54 10.61 3.93 -1.94
CA GLN A 54 12.06 4.10 -2.00
C GLN A 54 12.59 4.29 -3.44
N TYR A 55 11.97 3.65 -4.44
CA TYR A 55 12.36 3.86 -5.83
C TYR A 55 12.03 5.30 -6.27
N PHE A 56 10.80 5.74 -6.00
CA PHE A 56 10.37 7.09 -6.36
C PHE A 56 11.09 8.19 -5.58
N LEU A 57 11.61 7.91 -4.37
CA LEU A 57 12.45 8.86 -3.63
C LEU A 57 13.76 9.19 -4.34
N VAL A 58 14.32 8.25 -5.10
CA VAL A 58 15.51 8.47 -5.95
C VAL A 58 15.09 9.01 -7.32
N HIS A 59 13.90 8.62 -7.80
CA HIS A 59 13.34 8.96 -9.12
C HIS A 59 12.10 9.88 -8.99
N ILE A 60 12.28 11.08 -8.44
CA ILE A 60 11.16 11.99 -8.14
C ILE A 60 10.47 12.53 -9.41
N ASP A 61 11.21 12.68 -10.51
CA ASP A 61 10.64 13.14 -11.78
C ASP A 61 9.73 12.07 -12.40
N GLU A 62 10.12 10.80 -12.30
CA GLU A 62 9.26 9.68 -12.69
C GLU A 62 8.01 9.59 -11.79
N ALA A 63 8.15 9.89 -10.50
CA ALA A 63 7.01 9.94 -9.58
C ALA A 63 5.97 10.98 -10.01
N ARG A 64 6.39 12.16 -10.48
CA ARG A 64 5.50 13.19 -11.01
C ARG A 64 4.76 12.73 -12.28
N GLN A 65 5.46 12.02 -13.15
CA GLN A 65 4.85 11.45 -14.35
C GLN A 65 3.81 10.39 -14.01
N VAL A 66 4.11 9.53 -13.03
CA VAL A 66 3.18 8.51 -12.52
C VAL A 66 1.95 9.16 -11.90
N VAL A 67 2.08 10.17 -11.05
CA VAL A 67 0.94 10.89 -10.46
C VAL A 67 0.08 11.57 -11.53
N THR A 68 0.69 12.09 -12.60
CA THR A 68 -0.06 12.62 -13.76
C THR A 68 -0.83 11.51 -14.47
N GLY A 69 -0.20 10.35 -14.66
CA GLY A 69 -0.85 9.15 -15.18
C GLY A 69 -2.00 8.67 -14.30
N CYS A 70 -1.88 8.78 -12.98
CA CYS A 70 -2.92 8.44 -12.02
C CYS A 70 -4.13 9.38 -12.10
N ARG A 71 -3.90 10.69 -12.27
CA ARG A 71 -4.97 11.67 -12.47
C ARG A 71 -5.74 11.44 -13.76
N ASN A 72 -5.03 11.04 -14.82
CA ASN A 72 -5.62 10.74 -16.12
C ASN A 72 -6.23 9.33 -16.20
N GLY A 73 -6.17 8.54 -15.11
CA GLY A 73 -6.67 7.17 -15.05
C GLY A 73 -5.84 6.14 -15.83
N SER A 74 -4.69 6.54 -16.38
CA SER A 74 -3.75 5.69 -17.14
C SER A 74 -2.90 4.80 -16.24
N VAL A 75 -2.69 5.19 -14.98
CA VAL A 75 -2.00 4.38 -13.97
C VAL A 75 -2.99 4.13 -12.83
N ARG A 76 -3.11 2.88 -12.40
CA ARG A 76 -4.02 2.47 -11.32
C ARG A 76 -3.30 1.50 -10.39
N GLY A 77 -3.69 1.50 -9.11
CA GLY A 77 -3.13 0.60 -8.11
C GLY A 77 -2.22 1.32 -7.12
N SER A 78 -1.43 0.54 -6.37
CA SER A 78 -0.59 1.03 -5.28
C SER A 78 0.49 2.03 -5.75
N GLU A 79 0.92 1.97 -7.01
CA GLU A 79 1.91 2.88 -7.58
C GLU A 79 1.52 4.36 -7.44
N CYS A 80 0.23 4.69 -7.53
CA CYS A 80 -0.25 6.07 -7.37
C CYS A 80 0.00 6.61 -5.97
N THR A 81 -0.37 5.83 -4.95
CA THR A 81 -0.16 6.17 -3.55
C THR A 81 1.32 6.25 -3.22
N THR A 82 2.10 5.32 -3.76
CA THR A 82 3.52 5.20 -3.51
C THR A 82 4.34 6.32 -4.17
N ALA A 83 3.98 6.74 -5.39
CA ALA A 83 4.57 7.88 -6.07
C ALA A 83 4.21 9.21 -5.40
N GLU A 84 2.94 9.37 -4.98
CA GLU A 84 2.49 10.56 -4.26
C GLU A 84 3.20 10.72 -2.91
N GLU A 85 3.32 9.63 -2.15
CA GLU A 85 4.04 9.62 -0.86
C GLU A 85 5.52 10.01 -1.03
N ALA A 86 6.18 9.55 -2.09
CA ALA A 86 7.56 9.93 -2.37
C ALA A 86 7.72 11.43 -2.67
N ILE A 87 6.79 12.03 -3.43
CA ILE A 87 6.79 13.48 -3.72
C ILE A 87 6.62 14.27 -2.41
N ILE A 88 5.67 13.88 -1.56
CA ILE A 88 5.43 14.55 -0.27
C ILE A 88 6.67 14.48 0.62
N LYS A 89 7.32 13.31 0.70
CA LYS A 89 8.54 13.13 1.49
C LYS A 89 9.70 13.97 0.95
N ALA A 90 9.86 14.06 -0.37
CA ALA A 90 10.90 14.89 -0.99
C ALA A 90 10.66 16.38 -0.73
N ASP A 91 9.43 16.88 -0.88
CA ASP A 91 9.08 18.28 -0.57
C ASP A 91 9.28 18.56 0.93
N ALA A 92 8.85 17.65 1.80
CA ALA A 92 9.10 17.77 3.24
C ALA A 92 10.60 17.80 3.58
N GLN A 93 11.43 17.00 2.90
CA GLN A 93 12.89 17.07 3.05
C GLN A 93 13.45 18.41 2.56
N GLU A 94 13.02 18.89 1.40
CA GLU A 94 13.49 20.15 0.83
C GLU A 94 13.13 21.34 1.73
N ARG A 95 11.88 21.38 2.22
CA ARG A 95 11.45 22.37 3.21
C ARG A 95 12.27 22.28 4.50
N ARG A 96 12.49 21.07 5.01
CA ARG A 96 13.36 20.88 6.19
C ARG A 96 14.77 21.40 5.95
N LYS A 97 15.38 21.17 4.78
CA LYS A 97 16.69 21.74 4.44
C LYS A 97 16.65 23.26 4.40
N ARG A 98 15.61 23.87 3.82
CA ARG A 98 15.41 25.34 3.85
C ARG A 98 15.30 25.88 5.28
N PHE A 99 14.64 25.15 6.18
CA PHE A 99 14.50 25.55 7.59
C PHE A 99 15.76 25.30 8.43
N LEU A 100 16.48 24.21 8.19
CA LEU A 100 17.64 23.80 8.97
C LEU A 100 18.98 24.29 8.40
N GLY A 101 18.97 24.85 7.18
CA GLY A 101 20.13 25.54 6.57
C GLY A 101 21.32 24.65 6.25
N ASN A 102 21.14 23.32 6.21
CA ASN A 102 22.23 22.34 6.10
C ASN A 102 22.14 21.51 4.81
#